data_AF-A0A6M0AUY0-F1
#
_entry.id   AF-A0A6M0AUY0-F1
#
_cell.length_a   1.000
_cell.length_b   1.000
_cell.length_c   1.000
_cell.angle_alpha   90.00
_cell.angle_beta   90.00
_cell.angle_gamma   90.00
#
_symmetry.space_group_name_H-M   'P 1'
#
loop_
_entity.id
_entity.type
_entity.pdbx_description
1 polymer ?
#
loop_
_entity_poly.entity_id
_entity_poly.type
_entity_poly.pdbx_seq_one_letter_code
_entity_poly.pdbx_strand_id
1 'polypeptide(L)'
;MKGCIRLKCFPSWSGLAENLVPVDYVSRAIVCLSQQNRLFGKAFHLINPKSVHLREIFDWVRSLGYSLQEIDYTHWRSKLIEDMENPLYPYLPNFPESPSNITNLIEYDCRNVVDGLRGSGIQLPEVNQDLFKTYLCYFRESGFLED
;
A
#
# COMPACT_ATOMS: atom_id res chain seq x y z
N MET A 1 8.79 1.24 0.06
CA MET A 1 9.11 1.41 1.50
C MET A 1 10.58 1.14 1.82
N LYS A 2 11.10 -0.11 1.74
CA LYS A 2 12.49 -0.45 2.09
C LYS A 2 13.56 0.47 1.47
N GLY A 3 13.44 0.77 0.17
CA GLY A 3 14.38 1.69 -0.48
C GLY A 3 14.35 3.11 0.08
N CYS A 4 13.17 3.63 0.43
CA CYS A 4 13.05 4.93 1.11
C CYS A 4 13.64 4.91 2.52
N ILE A 5 13.50 3.80 3.24
CA ILE A 5 14.16 3.60 4.55
C ILE A 5 15.68 3.67 4.38
N ARG A 6 16.23 2.96 3.40
CA ARG A 6 17.66 2.99 3.07
C ARG A 6 18.16 4.39 2.69
N LEU A 7 17.40 5.12 1.87
CA LEU A 7 17.72 6.50 1.49
C LEU A 7 17.55 7.51 2.63
N LYS A 8 16.92 7.10 3.74
CA LYS A 8 16.49 7.97 4.85
C LYS A 8 15.59 9.12 4.40
N CYS A 9 14.90 8.95 3.28
CA CYS A 9 13.96 9.92 2.74
C CYS A 9 12.90 9.27 1.84
N PHE A 10 11.78 9.97 1.69
CA PHE A 10 10.70 9.61 0.77
C PHE A 10 10.25 10.85 -0.03
N PRO A 11 9.67 10.64 -1.23
CA PRO A 11 9.28 11.76 -2.07
C PRO A 11 7.97 12.39 -1.59
N SER A 12 7.93 13.71 -1.56
CA SER A 12 6.69 14.49 -1.56
C SER A 12 6.05 14.32 -2.94
N TRP A 13 5.08 13.40 -3.02
CA TRP A 13 4.35 13.11 -4.24
C TRP A 13 2.85 13.33 -4.00
N SER A 14 2.36 14.50 -4.41
CA SER A 14 0.96 14.86 -4.26
C SER A 14 0.07 13.92 -5.07
N GLY A 15 -0.90 13.30 -4.39
CA GLY A 15 -1.95 12.49 -5.03
C GLY A 15 -1.62 11.01 -5.23
N LEU A 16 -0.44 10.54 -4.83
CA LEU A 16 -0.15 9.12 -4.75
C LEU A 16 -0.79 8.53 -3.49
N ALA A 17 -1.70 7.58 -3.69
CA ALA A 17 -2.40 6.86 -2.63
C ALA A 17 -2.48 5.37 -2.98
N GLU A 18 -2.25 4.54 -1.97
CA GLU A 18 -2.13 3.09 -2.10
C GLU A 18 -3.43 2.41 -1.66
N ASN A 19 -3.86 1.41 -2.42
CA ASN A 19 -4.97 0.54 -2.03
C ASN A 19 -4.43 -0.64 -1.20
N LEU A 20 -4.47 -0.50 0.11
CA LEU A 20 -3.98 -1.53 1.03
C LEU A 20 -5.14 -2.43 1.47
N VAL A 21 -5.03 -3.73 1.20
CA VAL A 21 -6.04 -4.74 1.57
C VAL A 21 -5.35 -5.95 2.20
N PRO A 22 -5.66 -6.32 3.45
CA PRO A 22 -5.04 -7.49 4.09
C PRO A 22 -5.44 -8.81 3.43
N VAL A 23 -4.46 -9.71 3.28
CA VAL A 23 -4.62 -10.98 2.54
C VAL A 23 -5.58 -11.96 3.21
N ASP A 24 -5.72 -11.90 4.53
CA ASP A 24 -6.67 -12.68 5.33
C ASP A 24 -8.12 -12.27 5.04
N TYR A 25 -8.40 -10.96 4.91
CA TYR A 25 -9.69 -10.48 4.43
C TYR A 25 -9.97 -10.96 3.00
N VAL A 26 -9.01 -10.75 2.09
CA VAL A 26 -9.16 -11.11 0.66
C VAL A 26 -9.43 -12.60 0.50
N SER A 27 -8.62 -13.45 1.14
CA SER A 27 -8.76 -14.91 1.05
C SER A 27 -10.09 -15.41 1.61
N ARG A 28 -10.51 -14.94 2.79
CA ARG A 28 -11.83 -15.26 3.36
C ARG A 28 -12.97 -14.81 2.46
N ALA A 29 -12.87 -13.61 1.88
CA ALA A 29 -13.87 -13.07 0.98
C ALA A 29 -13.99 -13.93 -0.30
N ILE A 30 -12.88 -14.31 -0.93
CA ILE A 30 -12.88 -15.17 -2.12
C ILE A 30 -13.59 -16.50 -1.84
N VAL A 31 -13.26 -17.17 -0.73
CA VAL A 31 -13.87 -18.44 -0.34
C VAL A 31 -15.37 -18.28 -0.09
N CYS A 32 -15.77 -17.23 0.64
CA CYS A 32 -17.18 -16.99 0.95
C CYS A 32 -18.02 -16.66 -0.29
N LEU A 33 -17.49 -15.85 -1.20
CA LEU A 33 -18.19 -15.41 -2.41
C LEU A 33 -18.32 -16.57 -3.43
N SER A 34 -17.29 -17.40 -3.57
CA SER A 34 -17.28 -18.50 -4.56
C SER A 34 -18.28 -19.61 -4.26
N GLN A 35 -18.67 -19.79 -2.99
CA GLN A 35 -19.63 -20.80 -2.56
C GLN A 35 -21.09 -20.40 -2.76
N GLN A 36 -21.35 -19.16 -3.22
CA GLN A 36 -22.71 -18.64 -3.36
C GLN A 36 -23.17 -18.73 -4.82
N ASN A 37 -23.90 -19.79 -5.18
CA ASN A 37 -24.42 -19.98 -6.55
C ASN A 37 -25.20 -18.76 -7.11
N ARG A 38 -25.89 -18.00 -6.25
CA ARG A 38 -26.61 -16.76 -6.63
C ARG A 38 -25.70 -15.66 -7.19
N LEU A 39 -24.40 -15.76 -6.98
CA LEU A 39 -23.38 -14.79 -7.37
C LEU A 39 -22.65 -15.19 -8.67
N PHE A 40 -22.99 -16.34 -9.26
CA PHE A 40 -22.39 -16.80 -10.51
C PHE A 40 -22.49 -15.75 -11.62
N GLY A 41 -21.40 -15.59 -12.38
CA GLY A 41 -21.30 -14.61 -13.47
C GLY A 41 -21.05 -13.15 -13.04
N LYS A 42 -20.91 -12.86 -11.74
CA LYS A 42 -20.57 -11.52 -11.25
C LYS A 42 -19.06 -11.30 -11.12
N ALA A 43 -18.64 -10.05 -11.16
CA ALA A 43 -17.28 -9.60 -10.85
C ALA A 43 -17.24 -8.90 -9.47
N PHE A 44 -16.10 -9.00 -8.77
CA PHE A 44 -15.92 -8.52 -7.41
C PHE A 44 -14.62 -7.74 -7.29
N HIS A 45 -14.68 -6.49 -6.83
CA HIS A 45 -13.50 -5.68 -6.52
C HIS A 45 -13.20 -5.78 -5.02
N LEU A 46 -12.26 -6.67 -4.64
CA LEU A 46 -11.77 -6.81 -3.27
C LEU A 46 -10.73 -5.73 -2.96
N ILE A 47 -11.21 -4.50 -2.89
CA ILE A 47 -10.40 -3.30 -2.65
C ILE A 47 -10.72 -2.69 -1.30
N ASN A 48 -9.84 -1.81 -0.81
CA ASN A 48 -10.13 -0.93 0.31
C ASN A 48 -10.76 0.37 -0.20
N PRO A 49 -12.01 0.72 0.18
CA PRO A 49 -12.63 1.98 -0.24
C PRO A 49 -11.88 3.24 0.24
N LYS A 50 -11.03 3.11 1.27
CA LYS A 50 -10.19 4.17 1.81
C LYS A 50 -8.73 3.92 1.44
N SER A 51 -8.31 4.44 0.27
CA SER A 51 -6.88 4.44 -0.08
C SER A 51 -6.08 5.28 0.92
N VAL A 52 -4.84 4.89 1.16
CA VAL A 52 -3.95 5.56 2.13
C VAL A 52 -2.93 6.40 1.38
N HIS A 53 -2.81 7.68 1.72
CA HIS A 53 -1.82 8.55 1.08
C HIS A 53 -0.39 8.10 1.39
N LEU A 54 0.52 8.24 0.40
CA LEU A 54 1.92 7.87 0.59
C LEU A 54 2.56 8.55 1.82
N ARG A 55 2.23 9.83 2.04
CA ARG A 55 2.68 10.60 3.19
C ARG A 55 2.25 9.96 4.51
N GLU A 56 0.99 9.55 4.62
CA GLU A 56 0.45 8.90 5.82
C GLU A 56 1.15 7.58 6.11
N ILE A 57 1.40 6.77 5.08
CA ILE A 57 2.19 5.53 5.19
C ILE A 57 3.57 5.83 5.79
N PHE A 58 4.28 6.84 5.30
CA PHE A 58 5.61 7.18 5.82
C PHE A 58 5.60 7.90 7.16
N ASP A 59 4.51 8.57 7.54
CA ASP A 59 4.32 9.09 8.90
C ASP A 59 4.13 7.94 9.91
N TRP A 60 3.47 6.85 9.52
CA TRP A 60 3.46 5.61 10.30
C TRP A 60 4.87 5.00 10.41
N VAL A 61 5.63 4.96 9.31
CA VAL A 61 7.03 4.48 9.35
C VAL A 61 7.89 5.32 10.31
N ARG A 62 7.75 6.65 10.28
CA ARG A 62 8.47 7.57 11.19
C ARG A 62 8.13 7.33 12.66
N SER A 63 6.83 7.27 12.97
CA SER A 63 6.36 7.04 14.34
C SER A 63 6.78 5.69 14.93
N LEU A 64 7.17 4.74 14.06
CA LEU A 64 7.66 3.42 14.43
C LEU A 64 9.20 3.32 14.53
N GLY A 65 9.91 4.45 14.44
CA GLY A 65 11.33 4.57 14.82
C GLY A 65 12.28 4.92 13.68
N TYR A 66 11.81 4.95 12.43
CA TYR A 66 12.69 5.25 11.29
C TYR A 66 12.83 6.76 11.05
N SER A 67 14.06 7.26 11.03
CA SER A 67 14.34 8.66 10.73
C SER A 67 14.30 8.93 9.22
N LEU A 68 13.15 9.38 8.70
CA LEU A 68 12.95 9.67 7.28
C LEU A 68 12.60 11.15 7.04
N GLN A 69 13.22 11.77 6.03
CA GLN A 69 12.86 13.11 5.57
C GLN A 69 11.93 13.07 4.36
N GLU A 70 10.91 13.91 4.35
CA GLU A 70 10.10 14.14 3.15
C GLU A 70 10.86 15.18 2.32
N ILE A 71 11.14 14.87 1.06
CA ILE A 71 11.88 15.75 0.15
C ILE A 71 11.18 15.83 -1.20
N ASP A 72 11.51 16.83 -2.01
CA ASP A 72 10.97 16.94 -3.37
C ASP A 72 11.19 15.65 -4.20
N TYR A 73 10.19 15.28 -5.00
CA TYR A 73 10.23 14.07 -5.83
C TYR A 73 11.47 14.00 -6.72
N THR A 74 11.85 15.11 -7.37
CA THR A 74 13.00 15.13 -8.29
C THR A 74 14.30 14.90 -7.53
N HIS A 75 14.47 15.53 -6.35
CA HIS A 75 15.61 15.30 -5.47
C HIS A 75 15.66 13.87 -4.93
N TRP A 76 14.51 13.29 -4.56
CA TRP A 76 14.42 11.89 -4.15
C TRP A 76 14.82 10.95 -5.28
N ARG A 77 14.35 11.20 -6.49
CA ARG A 77 14.70 10.41 -7.68
C ARG A 77 16.20 10.49 -7.99
N SER A 78 16.82 11.67 -7.89
CA SER A 78 18.28 11.82 -8.05
C SER A 78 19.04 10.97 -7.04
N LYS A 79 18.65 11.01 -5.76
CA LYS A 79 19.26 10.14 -4.72
C LYS A 79 19.09 8.66 -5.02
N LEU A 80 17.93 8.25 -5.57
CA LEU A 80 17.68 6.87 -5.95
C LEU A 80 18.60 6.44 -7.11
N ILE A 81 18.85 7.31 -8.10
CA ILE A 81 19.74 7.02 -9.24
C ILE A 81 21.19 6.83 -8.79
N GLU A 82 21.62 7.57 -7.77
CA GLU A 82 22.99 7.51 -7.26
C GLU A 82 23.27 6.24 -6.42
N ASP A 83 22.23 5.59 -5.87
CA ASP A 83 22.33 4.36 -5.07
C ASP A 83 21.89 3.13 -5.88
N MET A 84 22.78 2.62 -6.73
CA MET A 84 22.51 1.43 -7.58
C MET A 84 22.18 0.16 -6.78
N GLU A 85 22.65 0.08 -5.53
CA GLU A 85 22.39 -1.02 -4.60
C GLU A 85 21.05 -0.84 -3.86
N ASN A 86 20.32 0.24 -4.12
CA ASN A 86 19.03 0.47 -3.50
C ASN A 86 18.00 -0.57 -3.97
N PRO A 87 17.20 -1.16 -3.07
CA PRO A 87 16.12 -2.08 -3.47
C PRO A 87 15.08 -1.47 -4.41
N LEU A 88 14.97 -0.14 -4.49
CA LEU A 88 14.09 0.54 -5.44
C LEU A 88 14.75 0.81 -6.81
N TYR A 89 16.06 0.66 -6.95
CA TYR A 89 16.77 0.97 -8.20
C TYR A 89 16.26 0.17 -9.40
N PRO A 90 15.96 -1.15 -9.30
CA PRO A 90 15.36 -1.91 -10.40
C PRO A 90 13.98 -1.39 -10.85
N TYR A 91 13.31 -0.63 -9.98
CA TYR A 91 12.00 -0.04 -10.23
C TYR A 91 12.07 1.43 -10.68
N LEU A 92 13.28 1.96 -10.96
CA LEU A 92 13.47 3.32 -11.47
C LEU A 92 12.56 3.68 -12.66
N PRO A 93 12.24 2.77 -13.62
CA PRO A 93 11.30 3.07 -14.69
C PRO A 93 9.88 3.44 -14.23
N ASN A 94 9.47 3.03 -13.02
CA ASN A 94 8.18 3.41 -12.42
C ASN A 94 8.20 4.82 -11.83
N PHE A 95 9.37 5.45 -11.78
CA PHE A 95 9.62 6.79 -11.26
C PHE A 95 10.13 7.70 -12.39
N PRO A 96 9.26 8.19 -13.30
CA PRO A 96 9.66 9.02 -14.43
C PRO A 96 10.21 10.38 -13.99
N GLU A 97 11.02 11.05 -14.83
CA GLU A 97 11.61 12.37 -14.52
C GLU A 97 10.58 13.44 -14.22
N SER A 98 9.52 13.48 -15.02
CA SER A 98 8.35 14.31 -14.76
C SER A 98 7.28 13.39 -14.16
N PRO A 99 7.00 13.48 -12.85
CA PRO A 99 5.87 12.76 -12.29
C PRO A 99 4.63 13.34 -12.97
N SER A 100 3.90 12.50 -13.70
CA SER A 100 2.59 12.89 -14.18
C SER A 100 1.68 13.05 -12.96
N ASN A 101 0.79 14.05 -12.99
CA ASN A 101 -0.28 14.21 -11.99
C ASN A 101 -1.34 13.11 -12.14
N ILE A 102 -0.94 11.86 -12.41
CA ILE A 102 -1.86 10.72 -12.48
C ILE A 102 -2.31 10.43 -11.06
N THR A 103 -3.27 11.22 -10.60
CA THR A 103 -4.15 10.94 -9.48
C THR A 103 -5.29 10.06 -9.96
N ASN A 104 -5.00 9.04 -10.77
CA ASN A 104 -6.02 8.08 -11.16
C ASN A 104 -6.23 7.10 -10.01
N LEU A 105 -6.72 7.64 -8.88
CA LEU A 105 -7.55 6.88 -7.97
C LEU A 105 -8.79 6.51 -8.77
N ILE A 106 -8.69 5.39 -9.51
CA ILE A 106 -9.86 4.78 -10.11
C ILE A 106 -10.72 4.35 -8.94
N GLU A 107 -11.85 5.02 -8.77
CA GLU A 107 -12.85 4.59 -7.79
C GLU A 107 -13.50 3.31 -8.32
N TYR A 108 -13.26 2.21 -7.62
CA TYR A 108 -13.90 0.94 -7.94
C TYR A 108 -15.17 0.77 -7.11
N ASP A 109 -16.27 0.42 -7.78
CA ASP A 109 -17.49 0.00 -7.10
C ASP A 109 -17.28 -1.34 -6.39
N CYS A 110 -17.60 -1.41 -5.10
CA CYS A 110 -17.48 -2.61 -4.28
C CYS A 110 -18.84 -3.20 -3.85
N ARG A 111 -19.97 -2.73 -4.41
CA ARG A 111 -21.32 -3.21 -4.03
C ARG A 111 -21.49 -4.72 -4.08
N ASN A 112 -20.98 -5.39 -5.11
CA ASN A 112 -21.07 -6.86 -5.21
C ASN A 112 -20.38 -7.56 -4.02
N VAL A 113 -19.25 -7.04 -3.54
CA VAL A 113 -18.54 -7.58 -2.37
C VAL A 113 -19.35 -7.32 -1.10
N VAL A 114 -19.84 -6.08 -0.92
CA VAL A 114 -20.65 -5.69 0.25
C VAL A 114 -21.90 -6.57 0.36
N ASP A 115 -22.61 -6.78 -0.75
CA ASP A 115 -23.83 -7.59 -0.78
C ASP A 115 -23.55 -9.10 -0.68
N GLY A 116 -22.42 -9.55 -1.24
CA GLY A 116 -22.01 -10.94 -1.19
C GLY A 116 -21.50 -11.37 0.19
N LEU A 117 -20.85 -10.48 0.93
CA LEU A 117 -20.34 -10.75 2.28
C LEU A 117 -21.33 -10.44 3.41
N ARG A 118 -22.51 -9.91 3.08
CA ARG A 118 -23.55 -9.60 4.07
C ARG A 118 -23.90 -10.83 4.91
N GLY A 119 -23.77 -10.70 6.23
CA GLY A 119 -24.04 -11.79 7.18
C GLY A 119 -22.93 -12.83 7.34
N SER A 120 -21.81 -12.72 6.63
CA SER A 120 -20.68 -13.66 6.74
C SER A 120 -19.77 -13.42 7.96
N GLY A 121 -19.87 -12.25 8.60
CA GLY A 121 -18.92 -11.81 9.62
C GLY A 121 -17.51 -11.49 9.08
N ILE A 122 -17.31 -11.50 7.75
CA ILE A 122 -16.07 -11.08 7.11
C ILE A 122 -16.11 -9.56 6.94
N GLN A 123 -15.17 -8.87 7.58
CA GLN A 123 -15.06 -7.41 7.53
C GLN A 123 -13.63 -7.05 7.12
N LEU A 124 -13.50 -6.01 6.30
CA LEU A 124 -12.21 -5.41 5.99
C LEU A 124 -11.71 -4.71 7.26
N PRO A 125 -10.59 -5.15 7.86
CA PRO A 125 -9.99 -4.39 8.96
C PRO A 125 -9.62 -2.99 8.49
N GLU A 126 -9.75 -2.01 9.39
CA GLU A 126 -9.31 -0.66 9.11
C GLU A 126 -7.78 -0.62 8.92
N VAL A 127 -7.34 -0.05 7.80
CA VAL A 127 -5.91 0.16 7.56
C VAL A 127 -5.48 1.42 8.28
N ASN A 128 -4.81 1.23 9.41
CA ASN A 128 -4.31 2.29 10.28
C ASN A 128 -2.88 1.99 10.74
N GLN A 129 -2.35 2.87 11.58
CA GLN A 129 -1.01 2.75 12.14
C GLN A 129 -0.78 1.42 12.89
N ASP A 130 -1.76 0.91 13.64
CA ASP A 130 -1.63 -0.33 14.42
C ASP A 130 -1.52 -1.57 13.53
N LEU A 131 -2.36 -1.65 12.49
CA LEU A 131 -2.24 -2.70 11.48
C LEU A 131 -0.88 -2.61 10.78
N PHE A 132 -0.47 -1.39 10.41
CA PHE A 132 0.79 -1.17 9.73
C PHE A 132 2.01 -1.49 10.60
N LYS A 133 1.93 -1.24 11.91
CA LYS A 133 2.93 -1.66 12.90
C LYS A 133 3.14 -3.17 12.88
N THR A 134 2.07 -3.95 12.74
CA THR A 134 2.16 -5.42 12.63
C THR A 134 3.03 -5.84 11.45
N TYR A 135 2.87 -5.19 10.29
CA TYR A 135 3.68 -5.47 9.10
C TYR A 135 5.15 -5.09 9.29
N LEU A 136 5.40 -3.90 9.84
CA LEU A 136 6.77 -3.44 10.09
C LEU A 136 7.50 -4.29 11.14
N CYS A 137 6.81 -4.73 12.20
CA CYS A 137 7.37 -5.67 13.17
C CYS A 137 7.80 -6.98 12.49
N TYR A 138 6.92 -7.59 11.69
CA TYR A 138 7.26 -8.79 10.94
C TYR A 138 8.46 -8.58 9.98
N PHE A 139 8.50 -7.44 9.28
CA PHE A 139 9.62 -7.13 8.38
C PHE A 139 10.95 -6.93 9.11
N ARG A 140 10.95 -6.42 10.34
CA ARG A 140 12.15 -6.36 11.18
C ARG A 140 12.56 -7.75 11.68
N GLU A 141 11.62 -8.50 12.23
CA GLU A 141 11.86 -9.86 12.77
C GLU A 141 12.36 -10.84 11.71
N SER A 142 11.90 -10.70 10.46
CA SER A 142 12.35 -11.52 9.33
C SER A 142 13.70 -11.08 8.74
N GLY A 143 14.31 -9.99 9.24
CA GLY A 143 15.54 -9.42 8.70
C GLY A 143 15.36 -8.74 7.34
N PHE A 144 14.11 -8.50 6.91
CA PHE A 144 13.84 -7.80 5.66
C PHE A 144 14.13 -6.30 5.76
N LEU A 145 13.81 -5.68 6.91
CA LEU A 145 14.19 -4.31 7.26
C LEU A 145 15.23 -4.34 8.37
N GLU A 146 16.24 -3.50 8.21
CA GLU A 146 17.26 -3.22 9.22
C GLU A 146 16.78 -2.09 10.15
N ASP A 147 17.36 -2.00 11.35
CA ASP A 147 17.06 -0.95 12.34
C ASP A 147 17.60 0.44 11.95
#